data_AF-A0A832UM41-F1
#
_entry.id   AF-A0A832UM41-F1
#
_cell.length_a   1.000
_cell.length_b   1.000
_cell.length_c   1.000
_cell.angle_alpha   90.00
_cell.angle_beta   90.00
_cell.angle_gamma   90.00
#
_symmetry.space_group_name_H-M   'P 1'
#
loop_
_entity.id
_entity.type
_entity.pdbx_description
1 polymer ?
#
loop_
_entity_poly.entity_id
_entity_poly.type
_entity_poly.pdbx_seq_one_letter_code
_entity_poly.pdbx_strand_id
1 'polypeptide(L)' 'MEQKKIPTRDGFGKGLLKLAEKNQNIVALEADLGKSVRTEWMRQKFPERVFNFGIAEQDMFVTAAGLASCGKIPFAGT' A
#
# COMPACT_ATOMS: atom_id res chain seq x y z
N MET A 1 -9.82 -23.14 20.49
CA MET A 1 -9.38 -23.04 19.09
C MET A 1 -8.07 -22.27 19.09
N GLU A 2 -6.98 -22.87 18.63
CA GLU A 2 -5.67 -22.22 18.61
C GLU A 2 -5.65 -21.19 17.46
N GLN A 3 -5.55 -19.91 17.82
CA GLN A 3 -5.54 -18.82 16.85
C GLN A 3 -4.15 -18.77 16.20
N LYS A 4 -4.06 -19.15 14.92
CA LYS A 4 -2.80 -19.14 14.18
C LYS A 4 -2.24 -17.72 14.14
N LYS A 5 -1.11 -17.49 14.81
CA LYS A 5 -0.43 -16.19 14.80
C LYS A 5 0.10 -15.91 13.39
N ILE A 6 -0.34 -14.80 12.80
CA ILE A 6 0.16 -14.30 11.52
C ILE A 6 0.95 -13.01 11.74
N PRO A 7 1.96 -12.72 10.90
CA PRO A 7 2.63 -11.42 10.93
C PRO A 7 1.63 -10.27 10.73
N THR A 8 1.77 -9.19 11.49
CA THR A 8 0.88 -8.02 11.38
C THR A 8 0.89 -7.41 9.98
N ARG A 9 2.05 -7.41 9.31
CA ARG A 9 2.18 -7.00 7.89
C ARG A 9 1.30 -7.80 6.94
N ASP A 10 1.08 -9.08 7.21
CA ASP A 10 0.18 -9.92 6.39
C ASP A 10 -1.28 -9.50 6.62
N GLY A 11 -1.61 -9.07 7.84
CA GLY A 11 -2.90 -8.42 8.13
C GLY A 11 -3.05 -7.11 7.37
N PHE A 12 -2.02 -6.25 7.39
CA PHE A 12 -1.98 -4.99 6.66
C PHE A 12 -2.20 -5.21 5.15
N GLY A 13 -1.42 -6.06 4.50
CA GLY A 13 -1.53 -6.28 3.05
C GLY A 13 -2.90 -6.83 2.64
N LYS A 14 -3.45 -7.79 3.40
CA LYS A 14 -4.80 -8.32 3.15
C LYS A 14 -5.89 -7.27 3.37
N GLY A 15 -5.73 -6.46 4.42
CA GLY A 15 -6.62 -5.34 4.71
C GLY A 15 -6.60 -4.29 3.59
N LEU A 16 -5.41 -3.90 3.15
CA LEU A 16 -5.20 -2.94 2.07
C LEU A 16 -5.81 -3.44 0.75
N LEU A 17 -5.57 -4.71 0.38
CA LEU A 17 -6.19 -5.32 -0.81
C LEU A 17 -7.73 -5.29 -0.72
N LYS A 18 -8.30 -5.64 0.44
CA LYS A 18 -9.75 -5.63 0.67
C LYS A 18 -10.34 -4.21 0.61
N LEU A 19 -9.63 -3.20 1.11
CA LEU A 19 -10.03 -1.80 0.97
C LEU A 19 -9.96 -1.36 -0.49
N ALA A 20 -8.91 -1.77 -1.19
CA ALA A 20 -8.67 -1.45 -2.59
C ALA A 20 -9.76 -1.99 -3.54
N GLU A 21 -10.36 -3.15 -3.21
CA GLU A 21 -11.50 -3.73 -3.92
C GLU A 21 -12.79 -2.92 -3.78
N LYS A 22 -12.97 -2.24 -2.64
CA LYS A 22 -14.20 -1.50 -2.31
C LYS A 22 -14.14 -0.03 -2.68
N ASN A 23 -12.93 0.52 -2.80
CA ASN A 23 -12.73 1.94 -3.02
C ASN A 23 -11.59 2.17 -4.03
N GLN A 24 -11.95 2.71 -5.19
CA GLN A 24 -11.03 3.05 -6.28
C GLN A 24 -10.05 4.18 -5.95
N ASN A 25 -10.33 4.98 -4.91
CA ASN A 25 -9.45 6.07 -4.47
C ASN A 25 -8.29 5.58 -3.59
N ILE A 26 -8.33 4.33 -3.12
CA ILE A 26 -7.23 3.71 -2.36
C ILE A 26 -6.05 3.46 -3.29
N VAL A 27 -4.91 4.08 -3.00
CA VAL A 27 -3.63 3.86 -3.70
C VAL A 27 -2.56 3.47 -2.69
N ALA A 28 -1.56 2.72 -3.12
CA ALA A 28 -0.42 2.34 -2.29
C ALA A 28 0.87 2.95 -2.84
N LEU A 29 1.75 3.36 -1.94
CA LEU A 29 3.08 3.85 -2.27
C LEU A 29 4.12 3.03 -1.49
N GLU A 30 5.23 2.71 -2.12
CA GLU A 30 6.31 1.93 -1.51
C GLU A 30 7.69 2.30 -2.03
N ALA A 31 8.71 2.03 -1.23
CA ALA A 31 10.10 2.39 -1.49
C ALA A 31 10.99 1.15 -1.73
N ASP A 32 10.78 0.44 -2.85
CA ASP A 32 11.39 -0.86 -3.19
C ASP A 32 11.21 -1.98 -2.15
N LEU A 33 10.13 -1.87 -1.37
CA LEU A 33 9.84 -2.75 -0.25
C LEU A 33 8.51 -3.47 -0.41
N GLY A 34 7.94 -3.50 -1.63
CA GLY A 34 6.62 -4.06 -1.90
C GLY A 34 6.35 -5.39 -1.20
N LYS A 35 7.25 -6.37 -1.37
CA LYS A 35 7.18 -7.69 -0.70
C LYS A 35 7.27 -7.59 0.83
N SER A 36 8.08 -6.69 1.37
CA SER A 36 8.28 -6.52 2.81
C SER A 36 7.06 -5.91 3.49
N VAL A 37 6.45 -4.91 2.86
CA VAL A 37 5.27 -4.19 3.37
C VAL A 37 3.94 -4.78 2.93
N ARG A 38 3.94 -5.80 2.07
CA ARG A 38 2.76 -6.50 1.55
C ARG A 38 1.93 -5.73 0.52
N THR A 39 2.46 -4.66 -0.07
CA THR A 39 1.77 -3.90 -1.14
C THR A 39 1.82 -4.63 -2.49
N GLU A 40 2.68 -5.65 -2.65
CA GLU A 40 2.73 -6.48 -3.85
C GLU A 40 1.41 -7.23 -4.11
N TRP A 41 0.68 -7.60 -3.05
CA TRP A 41 -0.63 -8.26 -3.21
C TRP A 41 -1.67 -7.33 -3.84
N MET A 42 -1.63 -6.04 -3.47
CA MET A 42 -2.44 -5.03 -4.14
C MET A 42 -1.95 -4.80 -5.58
N ARG A 43 -0.63 -4.71 -5.80
CA ARG A 43 -0.03 -4.50 -7.13
C ARG A 43 -0.41 -5.58 -8.13
N GLN A 44 -0.47 -6.84 -7.69
CA GLN A 44 -0.87 -7.97 -8.55
C GLN A 44 -2.31 -7.83 -9.08
N LYS A 45 -3.21 -7.19 -8.32
CA LYS A 45 -4.63 -7.02 -8.70
C LYS A 45 -4.94 -5.64 -9.29
N PHE A 46 -4.25 -4.60 -8.82
CA PHE A 46 -4.47 -3.18 -9.18
C PHE A 46 -3.12 -2.50 -9.46
N PRO A 47 -2.39 -2.91 -10.52
CA PRO A 47 -1.03 -2.42 -10.79
C PRO A 47 -0.98 -0.89 -10.96
N GLU A 48 -2.01 -0.32 -11.59
CA GLU A 48 -2.16 1.13 -11.82
C GLU A 48 -2.32 1.96 -10.55
N ARG A 49 -2.45 1.32 -9.38
CA ARG A 49 -2.71 1.98 -8.09
C ARG A 49 -1.63 1.71 -7.04
N VAL A 50 -0.49 1.15 -7.45
CA VAL A 50 0.67 0.92 -6.58
C VAL A 50 1.92 1.55 -7.20
N PHE A 51 2.45 2.56 -6.52
CA PHE A 51 3.58 3.37 -7.00
C PHE A 51 4.85 3.00 -6.23
N ASN A 52 5.93 2.65 -6.95
CA ASN A 52 7.25 2.39 -6.36
C ASN A 52 8.14 3.63 -6.56
N PHE A 53 8.80 4.08 -5.50
CA PHE A 53 9.67 5.26 -5.48
C PHE A 53 11.17 4.91 -5.33
N GLY A 54 11.56 3.64 -5.44
CA GLY A 54 12.92 3.19 -5.15
C GLY A 54 13.30 3.54 -3.71
N ILE A 55 14.48 4.11 -3.50
CA ILE A 55 14.96 4.55 -2.17
C ILE A 55 14.63 6.03 -1.87
N ALA A 56 13.59 6.61 -2.49
CA ALA A 56 13.24 8.02 -2.33
C ALA A 56 12.05 8.20 -1.38
N GLU A 57 12.19 7.83 -0.11
CA GLU A 57 11.08 7.83 0.86
C GLU A 57 10.51 9.24 1.11
N GLN A 58 11.37 10.26 1.11
CA GLN A 58 10.95 11.65 1.31
C GLN A 58 10.03 12.11 0.17
N ASP A 59 10.41 11.83 -1.08
CA ASP A 59 9.60 12.13 -2.26
C ASP A 59 8.30 11.31 -2.26
N MET A 60 8.37 10.04 -1.86
CA MET A 60 7.19 9.18 -1.69
C MET A 60 6.16 9.82 -0.74
N PHE A 61 6.57 10.31 0.43
CA PHE A 61 5.65 10.92 1.40
C PHE A 61 5.11 12.27 0.94
N VAL A 62 5.91 13.11 0.27
CA VAL A 62 5.42 14.37 -0.32
C VAL A 62 4.43 14.08 -1.45
N THR A 63 4.71 13.09 -2.29
CA THR A 63 3.78 12.64 -3.33
C THR A 63 2.51 12.05 -2.73
N ALA A 64 2.59 11.30 -1.63
CA ALA A 64 1.42 10.84 -0.89
C ALA A 64 0.55 12.03 -0.43
N ALA A 65 1.15 13.07 0.14
CA ALA A 65 0.42 14.28 0.54
C ALA A 65 -0.27 14.96 -0.65
N GLY A 66 0.41 15.05 -1.80
CA GLY A 66 -0.18 15.55 -3.04
C GLY A 66 -1.38 14.71 -3.50
N LEU A 67 -1.24 13.38 -3.54
CA LEU A 67 -2.33 12.46 -3.90
C LEU A 67 -3.53 12.58 -2.95
N ALA A 68 -3.28 12.71 -1.64
CA ALA A 68 -4.32 12.95 -0.65
C ALA A 68 -5.09 14.25 -0.92
N SER A 69 -4.38 15.33 -1.26
CA SER A 69 -4.99 16.62 -1.62
C SER A 69 -5.88 16.54 -2.87
N CYS A 70 -5.58 15.61 -3.78
CA CYS A 70 -6.32 15.35 -5.01
C CYS A 70 -7.45 14.32 -4.84
N GLY A 71 -7.86 14.00 -3.60
CA GLY A 71 -8.98 13.11 -3.32
C GLY A 71 -8.65 11.61 -3.38
N LYS A 72 -7.37 11.24 -3.45
CA LYS A 72 -6.93 9.86 -3.23
C LYS A 72 -6.78 9.57 -1.75
N ILE A 73 -6.71 8.29 -1.41
CA ILE A 73 -6.48 7.80 -0.04
C ILE A 73 -5.21 6.96 -0.08
N PRO A 74 -4.03 7.61 0.07
CA PRO A 74 -2.74 6.93 -0.05
C PRO A 74 -2.37 6.16 1.21
N PHE A 75 -1.89 4.94 1.03
CA PHE A 75 -1.20 4.15 2.03
C PHE A 75 0.27 4.03 1.62
N ALA A 76 1.14 4.84 2.26
CA ALA A 76 2.58 4.81 2.02
C ALA A 76 3.27 3.89 3.04
N GLY A 77 4.05 2.92 2.57
CA GLY A 77 4.79 1.98 3.39
C GLY A 77 6.25 1.88 2.96
N THR A 78 7.16 1.98 3.91
CA THR A 78 8.60 1.77 3.78
C THR A 78 9.12 0.88 4.90
#